data_AF-A0A8H3ZLY8-F1
#
_entry.id   AF-A0A8H3ZLY8-F1
#
_cell.length_a   1.000
_cell.length_b   1.000
_cell.length_c   1.000
_cell.angle_alpha   90.00
_cell.angle_beta   90.00
_cell.angle_gamma   90.00
#
_symmetry.space_group_name_H-M   'P 1'
#
loop_
_entity.id
_entity.type
_entity.pdbx_description
1 polymer ?
#
loop_
_entity_poly.entity_id
_entity_poly.type
_entity_poly.pdbx_seq_one_letter_code
_entity_poly.pdbx_strand_id
1 'polypeptide(L)'
;MRATELVILSTCFAGVTIAQQTACQIELLNINQQVVDSVCIPYDSIRAMRDATAPHGAVNYPVHVNSNCGVGLDRGNLVNGATFRNAGPCTP
;
A
#
# COMPACT_ATOMS: atom_id res chain seq x y z
N MET A 1 62.55 7.39 8.87
CA MET A 1 61.55 6.41 9.33
C MET A 1 60.21 7.14 9.34
N ARG A 2 59.32 6.85 8.39
CA ARG A 2 57.97 7.42 8.33
C ARG A 2 57.00 6.27 8.49
N ALA A 3 56.26 6.28 9.59
CA ALA A 3 55.20 5.31 9.85
C ALA A 3 54.07 5.53 8.82
N THR A 4 53.73 4.46 8.10
CA THR A 4 52.61 4.43 7.16
C THR A 4 51.41 3.92 7.96
N GLU A 5 50.50 4.80 8.36
CA GLU A 5 49.27 4.43 9.04
C GLU A 5 48.30 3.82 8.03
N LEU A 6 48.03 2.52 8.20
CA LEU A 6 47.03 1.77 7.46
C LEU A 6 45.68 1.99 8.15
N VAL A 7 44.91 2.97 7.67
CA VAL A 7 43.53 3.18 8.13
C VAL A 7 42.67 2.06 7.53
N ILE A 8 42.35 1.06 8.35
CA ILE A 8 41.39 0.01 8.02
C ILE A 8 40.00 0.66 8.03
N LEU A 9 39.46 0.95 6.84
CA LEU A 9 38.04 1.30 6.69
C LEU A 9 37.20 0.06 7.06
N SER A 10 36.78 0.00 8.31
CA SER A 10 35.72 -0.90 8.77
C SER A 10 34.42 -0.48 8.07
N THR A 11 34.09 -1.17 6.98
CA THR A 11 32.82 -1.02 6.29
C THR A 11 31.74 -1.71 7.11
N CYS A 12 31.05 -0.91 7.93
CA CYS A 12 29.78 -1.30 8.50
C CYS A 12 28.78 -1.50 7.36
N PHE A 13 28.65 -2.73 6.87
CA PHE A 13 27.42 -3.17 6.23
C PHE A 13 26.38 -3.24 7.34
N ALA A 14 25.81 -2.08 7.68
CA ALA A 14 24.56 -2.01 8.41
C ALA A 14 23.57 -2.83 7.59
N GLY A 15 23.19 -4.00 8.12
CA GLY A 15 22.25 -4.89 7.49
C GLY A 15 21.04 -4.10 7.07
N VAL A 16 20.87 -3.92 5.77
CA VAL A 16 19.64 -3.40 5.21
C VAL A 16 18.63 -4.49 5.48
N THR A 17 17.93 -4.38 6.61
CA THR A 17 16.71 -5.13 6.82
C THR A 17 15.74 -4.54 5.81
N ILE A 18 15.66 -5.17 4.63
CA ILE A 18 14.57 -4.92 3.71
C ILE A 18 13.35 -5.39 4.49
N ALA A 19 12.65 -4.48 5.14
CA ALA A 19 11.32 -4.76 5.66
C ALA A 19 10.57 -5.37 4.48
N GLN A 20 10.21 -6.65 4.58
CA GLN A 20 9.37 -7.28 3.58
C GLN A 20 8.11 -6.44 3.54
N GLN A 21 7.96 -5.66 2.47
CA GLN A 21 6.72 -4.99 2.16
C GLN A 21 5.72 -6.14 2.06
N THR A 22 4.81 -6.21 3.03
CA THR A 22 3.81 -7.28 3.16
C THR A 22 2.42 -6.72 2.99
N ALA A 23 2.32 -5.44 2.61
CA ALA A 23 1.07 -4.70 2.46
C ALA A 23 1.21 -3.55 1.44
N CYS A 24 0.08 -3.11 0.90
CA CYS A 24 -0.02 -1.95 0.00
C CYS A 24 -1.02 -0.94 0.55
N GLN A 25 -0.68 0.35 0.43
CA GLN A 25 -1.58 1.44 0.71
C GLN A 25 -2.52 1.59 -0.47
N ILE A 26 -3.80 1.32 -0.25
CA ILE A 26 -4.84 1.50 -1.26
C ILE A 26 -5.69 2.69 -0.90
N GLU A 27 -5.90 3.56 -1.88
CA GLU A 27 -6.84 4.66 -1.82
C GLU A 27 -8.08 4.32 -2.64
N LEU A 28 -9.24 4.59 -2.09
CA LEU A 28 -10.53 4.54 -2.77
C LEU A 28 -10.88 5.94 -3.21
N LEU A 29 -11.08 6.12 -4.50
CA LEU A 29 -11.47 7.39 -5.11
C LEU A 29 -12.91 7.32 -5.57
N ASN A 30 -13.68 8.38 -5.34
CA ASN A 30 -15.03 8.50 -5.88
C ASN A 30 -15.02 9.00 -7.34
N ILE A 31 -16.20 9.21 -7.94
CA ILE A 31 -16.35 9.70 -9.32
C ILE A 31 -15.63 11.01 -9.61
N ASN A 32 -15.43 11.85 -8.58
CA ASN A 32 -14.75 13.14 -8.68
C ASN A 32 -13.23 13.00 -8.50
N GLN A 33 -12.70 11.78 -8.47
CA GLN A 33 -11.28 11.49 -8.19
C GLN A 33 -10.82 12.01 -6.82
N GLN A 34 -11.73 12.10 -5.86
CA GLN A 34 -11.40 12.46 -4.48
C GLN A 34 -11.18 11.19 -3.66
N VAL A 35 -10.11 11.17 -2.87
CA VAL A 35 -9.86 10.07 -1.93
C VAL A 35 -10.91 10.12 -0.83
N VAL A 36 -11.71 9.07 -0.72
CA VAL A 36 -12.78 8.93 0.27
C VAL A 36 -12.43 7.94 1.38
N ASP A 37 -11.49 7.04 1.10
CA ASP A 37 -10.93 6.10 2.09
C ASP A 37 -9.51 5.71 1.71
N SER A 38 -8.69 5.36 2.69
CA SER A 38 -7.28 4.99 2.49
C SER A 38 -6.86 3.97 3.55
N VAL A 39 -6.48 2.77 3.11
CA VAL A 39 -6.22 1.63 4.00
C VAL A 39 -4.93 0.91 3.59
N CYS A 40 -4.11 0.56 4.58
CA CYS A 40 -3.00 -0.36 4.38
C CYS A 40 -3.52 -1.80 4.43
N ILE A 41 -3.45 -2.50 3.30
CA ILE A 41 -3.98 -3.85 3.13
C ILE A 41 -2.82 -4.83 3.00
N PRO A 42 -2.66 -5.81 3.92
CA PRO A 42 -1.71 -6.90 3.76
C PRO A 42 -1.95 -7.71 2.49
N TYR A 43 -0.87 -8.26 1.91
CA TYR A 43 -0.96 -9.19 0.79
C TYR A 43 -1.84 -10.38 1.14
N ASP A 44 -2.59 -10.85 0.14
CA ASP A 44 -3.47 -12.02 0.24
C ASP A 44 -4.51 -11.90 1.36
N SER A 45 -4.79 -10.67 1.81
CA SER A 45 -5.83 -10.36 2.79
C SER A 45 -6.96 -9.55 2.16
N ILE A 46 -8.13 -9.60 2.79
CA ILE A 46 -9.31 -8.83 2.37
C ILE A 46 -9.60 -7.78 3.45
N ARG A 47 -9.74 -6.52 3.04
CA ARG A 47 -10.14 -5.40 3.89
C ARG A 47 -11.31 -4.67 3.26
N ALA A 48 -12.28 -4.28 4.06
CA ALA A 48 -13.37 -3.45 3.58
C ALA A 48 -12.91 -1.98 3.48
N MET A 49 -13.12 -1.35 2.33
CA MET A 49 -12.99 0.09 2.14
C MET A 49 -14.36 0.71 1.94
N ARG A 50 -14.61 1.89 2.50
CA ARG A 50 -15.94 2.50 2.53
C ARG A 50 -15.98 3.81 1.75
N ASP A 51 -16.81 3.87 0.71
CA ASP A 51 -17.21 5.13 0.09
C ASP A 51 -18.45 5.67 0.78
N ALA A 52 -18.25 6.61 1.71
CA ALA A 52 -19.36 7.28 2.40
C ALA A 52 -20.03 8.38 1.56
N THR A 53 -19.48 8.72 0.39
CA THR A 53 -19.93 9.83 -0.47
C THR A 53 -20.81 9.35 -1.64
N ALA A 54 -21.00 8.04 -1.77
CA ALA A 54 -21.76 7.47 -2.87
C ALA A 54 -23.21 8.02 -2.91
N PRO A 55 -23.76 8.34 -4.11
CA PRO A 55 -25.05 9.03 -4.27
C PRO A 55 -26.27 8.31 -3.65
N HIS A 56 -26.18 6.99 -3.46
CA HIS A 56 -27.27 6.15 -2.96
C HIS A 56 -26.98 5.57 -1.57
N GLY A 57 -26.12 6.24 -0.80
CA GLY A 57 -25.69 5.80 0.52
C GLY A 57 -24.34 5.10 0.49
N ALA A 58 -23.76 4.91 1.68
CA ALA A 58 -22.40 4.41 1.79
C ALA A 58 -22.25 3.00 1.22
N VAL A 59 -21.20 2.79 0.42
CA VAL A 59 -20.87 1.49 -0.17
C VAL A 59 -19.62 0.94 0.49
N ASN A 60 -19.63 -0.34 0.85
CA ASN A 60 -18.45 -1.05 1.36
C ASN A 60 -17.93 -2.01 0.28
N TYR A 61 -16.66 -1.85 -0.06
CA TYR A 61 -15.96 -2.65 -1.05
C TYR A 61 -15.03 -3.63 -0.34
N PRO A 62 -15.21 -4.96 -0.49
CA PRO A 62 -14.24 -5.93 0.00
C PRO A 62 -13.05 -5.96 -0.95
N VAL A 63 -11.95 -5.33 -0.55
CA VAL A 63 -10.75 -5.14 -1.36
C VAL A 63 -9.69 -6.16 -0.98
N HIS A 64 -9.08 -6.79 -1.98
CA HIS A 64 -7.90 -7.61 -1.81
C HIS A 64 -6.72 -6.99 -2.57
N VAL A 65 -5.51 -7.27 -2.11
CA VAL A 65 -4.27 -6.91 -2.80
C VAL A 65 -3.35 -8.11 -2.93
N ASN A 66 -2.71 -8.25 -4.09
CA ASN A 66 -1.70 -9.27 -4.32
C ASN A 66 -0.29 -8.76 -3.99
N SER A 67 0.70 -9.66 -4.04
CA SER A 67 2.12 -9.36 -3.75
C SER A 67 2.75 -8.27 -4.64
N ASN A 68 2.14 -7.96 -5.78
CA ASN A 68 2.62 -6.93 -6.71
C ASN A 68 1.88 -5.60 -6.51
N CYS A 69 1.12 -5.46 -5.42
CA CYS A 69 0.20 -4.36 -5.18
C CYS A 69 -0.84 -4.16 -6.29
N GLY A 70 -1.19 -5.23 -7.00
CA GLY A 70 -2.40 -5.28 -7.79
C GLY A 70 -3.60 -5.30 -6.86
N VAL A 71 -4.52 -4.35 -7.05
CA VAL A 71 -5.72 -4.18 -6.23
C VAL A 71 -6.95 -4.65 -7.00
N GLY A 72 -7.84 -5.34 -6.30
CA GLY A 72 -9.09 -5.84 -6.86
C GLY A 72 -10.19 -5.96 -5.82
N LEU A 73 -11.41 -6.15 -6.29
CA LEU A 73 -12.52 -6.56 -5.44
C LEU A 73 -12.45 -8.07 -5.23
N ASP A 74 -12.61 -8.51 -3.99
CA ASP A 74 -12.87 -9.92 -3.68
C ASP A 74 -14.19 -10.39 -4.31
N ARG A 75 -15.20 -9.51 -4.31
CA ARG A 75 -16.52 -9.76 -4.91
C ARG A 75 -17.24 -8.47 -5.27
N GLY A 76 -18.13 -8.57 -6.25
CA GLY A 76 -18.94 -7.46 -6.74
C GLY A 76 -18.21 -6.59 -7.76
N ASN A 77 -18.75 -5.41 -8.02
CA ASN A 77 -18.22 -4.44 -8.98
C ASN A 77 -18.04 -3.07 -8.32
N LEU A 78 -17.07 -2.30 -8.81
CA LEU A 78 -17.02 -0.88 -8.51
C LEU A 78 -18.25 -0.22 -9.14
N VAL A 79 -18.86 0.70 -8.41
CA VAL A 79 -20.06 1.42 -8.84
C VAL A 79 -19.83 2.91 -8.75
N ASN A 80 -20.71 3.69 -9.39
CA ASN A 80 -20.70 5.15 -9.30
C ASN A 80 -19.36 5.77 -9.70
N GLY A 81 -18.63 5.18 -10.65
CA GLY A 81 -17.34 5.69 -11.10
C GLY A 81 -16.22 5.63 -10.07
N ALA A 82 -16.39 4.87 -8.98
CA ALA A 82 -15.34 4.67 -7.99
C ALA A 82 -14.16 3.89 -8.58
N THR A 83 -12.94 4.22 -8.14
CA THR A 83 -11.70 3.58 -8.59
C THR A 83 -10.77 3.33 -7.41
N PHE A 84 -9.86 2.36 -7.56
CA PHE A 84 -8.77 2.15 -6.64
C PHE A 84 -7.48 2.74 -7.18
N ARG A 85 -6.68 3.33 -6.30
CA ARG A 85 -5.32 3.76 -6.59
C ARG A 85 -4.37 3.11 -5.59
N ASN A 86 -3.33 2.48 -6.11
CA ASN A 86 -2.21 2.05 -5.32
C ASN A 86 -1.33 3.27 -4.99
N ALA A 87 -1.21 3.61 -3.71
CA ALA A 87 -0.41 4.71 -3.21
C ALA A 87 1.01 4.28 -2.78
N GLY A 88 1.35 3.00 -2.95
CA GLY A 88 2.67 2.43 -2.68
C GLY A 88 2.66 1.40 -1.55
N PRO A 89 3.84 0.89 -1.18
CA PRO A 89 3.99 -0.06 -0.09
C PRO A 89 3.71 0.60 1.28
N CYS A 90 3.20 -0.18 2.22
CA CYS A 90 2.94 0.27 3.59
C CYS A 90 3.22 -0.84 4.61
N THR A 91 3.12 -0.49 5.90
CA THR A 91 3.20 -1.42 7.02
C THR A 91 1.82 -1.49 7.68
N PRO A 92 1.20 -2.67 7.78
CA PRO A 92 -0.20 -2.82 8.21
C PRO A 92 -0.43 -2.62 9.71
#